data_AF-A0A9X8YP77-F1
#
_entry.id   AF-A0A9X8YP77-F1
#
_cell.length_a   1.000
_cell.length_b   1.000
_cell.length_c   1.000
_cell.angle_alpha   90.00
_cell.angle_beta   90.00
_cell.angle_gamma   90.00
#
_symmetry.space_group_name_H-M   'P 1'
#
loop_
_entity.id
_entity.type
_entity.pdbx_description
1 polymer ?
#
loop_
_entity_poly.entity_id
_entity_poly.type
_entity_poly.pdbx_seq_one_letter_code
_entity_poly.pdbx_strand_id
1 'polypeptide(L)'
;GVPADGGFTVIPDLDKEIMRQLSDESEMRQICTVKTTSSNEYKKLVSVGGAAVAHGEEGEARSETATPKLEEVSIKLFPIYAYPKTTQEILDFSDVDILGWLTEEISDTFVETEETDLVAGDGSKKAKGFLSYPRAATADKTRPFGTLEKMDAAGATVAADELIDLLFKLKKKYRKNAVWVMNSNTAASLQKLKNGNGDYIWRDGMQKGDPDMLLGKPVHYLENMPDAAAGKPVLAVG
;
A
#
# COMPACT_ATOMS: atom_id res chain seq x y z
N GLY A 1 33.13 11.58 4.90
CA GLY A 1 33.92 12.71 4.37
C GLY A 1 33.89 13.83 5.37
N VAL A 2 34.95 14.64 5.45
CA VAL A 2 35.08 15.74 6.40
C VAL A 2 33.97 16.79 6.15
N PRO A 3 33.34 17.38 7.18
CA PRO A 3 32.12 18.19 7.04
C PRO A 3 32.30 19.61 6.46
N ALA A 4 33.43 19.98 5.86
CA ALA A 4 33.79 21.39 5.63
C ALA A 4 33.56 21.95 4.21
N ASP A 5 33.28 21.12 3.20
CA ASP A 5 33.34 21.55 1.79
C ASP A 5 31.96 21.75 1.14
N GLY A 6 31.12 22.63 1.68
CA GLY A 6 29.86 23.04 1.02
C GLY A 6 28.69 22.03 1.09
N GLY A 7 28.94 20.81 1.59
CA GLY A 7 27.92 19.75 1.74
C GLY A 7 26.75 20.07 2.67
N PHE A 8 26.83 21.14 3.48
CA PHE A 8 25.72 21.57 4.35
C PHE A 8 24.51 22.14 3.59
N THR A 9 24.69 22.61 2.35
CA THR A 9 23.59 23.17 1.55
C THR A 9 23.01 22.15 0.57
N VAL A 10 23.84 21.27 0.02
CA VAL A 10 23.42 20.25 -0.95
C VAL A 10 22.59 19.13 -0.31
N ILE A 11 22.92 18.69 0.90
CA ILE A 11 22.22 17.57 1.55
C ILE A 11 20.75 17.91 1.88
N PRO A 12 20.41 19.07 2.47
CA PRO A 12 19.00 19.42 2.73
C PRO A 12 18.17 19.67 1.48
N ASP A 13 18.78 20.13 0.38
CA ASP A 13 18.05 20.37 -0.87
C ASP A 13 17.85 19.07 -1.67
N LEU A 14 18.83 18.16 -1.66
CA LEU A 14 18.70 16.81 -2.17
C LEU A 14 17.61 16.01 -1.43
N ASP A 15 17.58 16.11 -0.09
CA ASP A 15 16.56 15.44 0.73
C ASP A 15 15.14 15.94 0.40
N LYS A 16 14.96 17.25 0.18
CA LYS A 16 13.67 17.80 -0.26
C LYS A 16 13.27 17.32 -1.65
N GLU A 17 14.22 17.23 -2.57
CA GLU A 17 13.97 16.78 -3.94
C GLU A 17 13.56 15.30 -3.96
N ILE A 18 14.31 14.45 -3.26
CA ILE A 18 13.98 13.02 -3.08
C ILE A 18 12.59 12.89 -2.45
N MET A 19 12.29 13.66 -1.39
CA MET A 19 10.99 13.61 -0.73
C MET A 19 9.83 14.11 -1.60
N ARG A 20 10.07 15.09 -2.48
CA ARG A 20 9.10 15.55 -3.47
C ARG A 20 8.83 14.44 -4.49
N GLN A 21 9.88 13.90 -5.09
CA GLN A 21 9.77 12.84 -6.09
C GLN A 21 9.10 11.59 -5.51
N LEU A 22 9.46 11.19 -4.29
CA LEU A 22 8.80 10.10 -3.57
C LEU A 22 7.29 10.34 -3.39
N SER A 23 6.87 11.56 -3.14
CA SER A 23 5.45 11.88 -2.93
C SER A 23 4.66 11.90 -4.23
N ASP A 24 5.30 12.30 -5.33
CA ASP A 24 4.66 12.40 -6.64
C ASP A 24 4.63 11.05 -7.37
N GLU A 25 5.69 10.24 -7.27
CA GLU A 25 5.85 9.00 -8.03
C GLU A 25 5.38 7.75 -7.28
N SER A 26 5.48 7.67 -5.94
CA SER A 26 5.04 6.46 -5.24
C SER A 26 3.52 6.37 -5.17
N GLU A 27 2.94 5.40 -5.87
CA GLU A 27 1.52 5.04 -5.78
C GLU A 27 1.13 4.62 -4.37
N MET A 28 2.02 3.94 -3.64
CA MET A 28 1.76 3.56 -2.25
C MET A 28 1.58 4.77 -1.34
N ARG A 29 2.34 5.85 -1.53
CA ARG A 29 2.19 7.08 -0.74
C ARG A 29 0.94 7.86 -1.09
N GLN A 30 0.46 7.78 -2.33
CA GLN A 30 -0.79 8.41 -2.76
C GLN A 30 -2.02 7.76 -2.10
N ILE A 31 -2.00 6.44 -1.88
CA ILE A 31 -3.13 5.70 -1.28
C ILE A 31 -3.05 5.59 0.25
N CYS A 32 -1.86 5.72 0.83
CA CYS A 32 -1.63 5.56 2.27
C CYS A 32 -1.65 6.89 3.04
N THR A 33 -1.89 6.81 4.36
CA THR A 33 -1.73 7.98 5.25
C THR A 33 -0.27 8.14 5.67
N VAL A 34 0.40 9.16 5.15
CA VAL A 34 1.77 9.52 5.55
C VAL A 34 1.78 10.29 6.87
N LYS A 35 2.68 9.93 7.79
CA LYS A 35 2.87 10.62 9.07
C LYS A 35 4.33 10.82 9.40
N THR A 36 4.67 12.05 9.77
CA THR A 36 5.98 12.40 10.32
C THR A 36 6.06 12.04 11.80
N THR A 37 7.16 11.41 12.22
CA THR A 37 7.42 11.08 13.64
C THR A 37 8.88 11.39 13.99
N SER A 38 9.11 11.71 15.27
CA SER A 38 10.44 11.96 15.83
C SER A 38 11.04 10.74 16.55
N SER A 39 10.35 9.59 16.51
CA SER A 39 10.79 8.32 17.09
C SER A 39 10.98 7.27 15.99
N ASN A 40 11.78 6.24 16.27
CA ASN A 40 11.99 5.08 15.40
C ASN A 40 10.80 4.08 15.40
N GLU A 41 9.74 4.38 16.14
CA GLU A 41 8.53 3.56 16.22
C GLU A 41 7.29 4.47 16.28
N TYR A 42 6.30 4.17 15.44
CA TYR A 42 4.98 4.79 15.49
C TYR A 42 3.98 3.84 16.14
N LYS A 43 3.36 4.27 17.24
CA LYS A 43 2.35 3.49 17.97
C LYS A 43 0.99 4.16 17.91
N LYS A 44 -0.06 3.36 17.72
CA LYS A 44 -1.44 3.81 17.75
C LYS A 44 -2.34 2.75 18.38
N LEU A 45 -3.15 3.19 19.34
CA LEU A 45 -4.23 2.36 19.87
C LEU A 45 -5.42 2.37 18.90
N VAL A 46 -5.93 1.19 18.58
CA VAL A 46 -7.07 0.98 17.69
C VAL A 46 -8.15 0.23 18.46
N SER A 47 -9.39 0.71 18.38
CA SER A 47 -10.52 -0.03 18.95
C SER A 47 -10.91 -1.18 18.04
N VAL A 48 -10.94 -2.40 18.60
CA VAL A 48 -11.43 -3.60 17.92
C VAL A 48 -12.95 -3.77 18.07
N GLY A 49 -13.62 -2.80 18.71
CA GLY A 49 -15.03 -2.89 19.03
C GLY A 49 -15.29 -3.90 20.16
N GLY A 50 -16.47 -4.52 20.14
CA GLY A 50 -16.91 -5.46 21.17
C GLY A 50 -17.86 -4.86 22.21
N ALA A 51 -18.16 -3.56 22.11
CA ALA A 51 -19.23 -2.95 22.89
C ALA A 51 -20.57 -3.62 22.57
N ALA A 52 -21.26 -4.13 23.59
CA ALA A 52 -22.61 -4.67 23.46
C ALA A 52 -23.62 -3.64 23.99
N VAL A 53 -24.80 -3.59 23.37
CA VAL A 53 -25.92 -2.79 23.85
C VAL A 53 -27.06 -3.75 24.16
N ALA A 54 -27.69 -3.58 25.31
CA ALA A 54 -28.85 -4.38 25.73
C ALA A 54 -30.08 -3.49 25.82
N HIS A 55 -31.24 -4.04 25.48
CA HIS A 55 -32.53 -3.41 25.73
C HIS A 55 -32.93 -3.69 27.18
N GLY A 56 -33.37 -2.65 27.91
CA GLY A 56 -33.88 -2.80 29.27
C GLY A 56 -35.40 -2.88 29.29
N GLU A 57 -35.93 -3.58 30.30
CA GLU A 57 -37.36 -3.63 30.64
C GLU A 57 -37.60 -2.94 31.98
N GLU A 58 -38.80 -2.39 32.19
CA GLU A 58 -39.17 -1.72 33.43
C GLU A 58 -39.37 -2.75 34.56
N GLY A 59 -38.75 -2.52 35.72
CA GLY A 59 -38.84 -3.41 36.88
C GLY A 59 -37.76 -4.52 36.94
N GLU A 60 -37.02 -4.76 35.86
CA GLU A 60 -35.97 -5.78 35.80
C GLU A 60 -34.56 -5.21 36.05
N ALA A 61 -33.71 -6.03 36.69
CA ALA A 61 -32.32 -5.66 36.95
C ALA A 61 -31.50 -5.69 35.66
N ARG A 62 -30.75 -4.61 35.39
CA ARG A 62 -29.90 -4.51 34.20
C ARG A 62 -28.56 -5.23 34.45
N SER A 63 -28.20 -6.16 33.57
CA SER A 63 -26.89 -6.82 33.58
C SER A 63 -25.81 -5.97 32.90
N GLU A 64 -24.55 -6.19 33.28
CA GLU A 64 -23.40 -5.55 32.63
C GLU A 64 -23.30 -5.96 31.15
N THR A 65 -22.91 -5.00 30.31
CA THR A 65 -22.67 -5.23 28.88
C THR A 65 -21.18 -5.33 28.60
N ALA A 66 -20.81 -6.02 27.51
CA ALA A 66 -19.43 -6.15 27.12
C ALA A 66 -18.78 -4.79 26.81
N THR A 67 -17.54 -4.60 27.29
CA THR A 67 -16.75 -3.39 27.06
C THR A 67 -15.92 -3.48 25.78
N PRO A 68 -15.70 -2.35 25.08
CA PRO A 68 -14.85 -2.33 23.90
C PRO A 68 -13.39 -2.62 24.28
N LYS A 69 -12.70 -3.40 23.45
CA LYS A 69 -11.27 -3.66 23.61
C LYS A 69 -10.43 -2.73 22.72
N LEU A 70 -9.22 -2.43 23.18
CA LEU A 70 -8.21 -1.67 22.45
C LEU A 70 -7.02 -2.58 22.17
N GLU A 71 -6.49 -2.50 20.95
CA GLU A 71 -5.26 -3.18 20.54
C GLU A 71 -4.23 -2.13 20.11
N GLU A 72 -2.95 -2.40 20.35
CA GLU A 72 -1.85 -1.53 19.90
C GLU A 72 -1.36 -1.97 18.51
N VAL A 73 -1.32 -1.01 17.59
CA VAL A 73 -0.58 -1.16 16.33
C VAL A 73 0.74 -0.42 16.48
N SER A 74 1.84 -1.16 16.35
CA SER A 74 3.19 -0.61 16.27
C SER A 74 3.76 -0.78 14.85
N ILE A 75 4.36 0.29 14.35
CA ILE A 75 5.08 0.35 13.08
C ILE A 75 6.51 0.78 13.38
N LYS A 76 7.48 -0.11 13.15
CA LYS A 76 8.90 0.20 13.28
C LYS A 76 9.41 0.87 12.01
N LEU A 77 10.22 1.90 12.16
CA LEU A 77 10.84 2.62 11.06
C LEU A 77 12.28 2.16 10.88
N PHE A 78 12.67 1.98 9.62
CA PHE A 78 14.02 1.61 9.24
C PHE A 78 14.56 2.64 8.25
N PRO A 79 15.81 3.11 8.41
CA PRO A 79 16.39 4.07 7.50
C PRO A 79 16.72 3.41 6.15
N ILE A 80 16.33 4.06 5.07
CA ILE A 80 16.80 3.78 3.70
C ILE A 80 17.94 4.76 3.41
N TYR A 81 19.02 4.29 2.79
CA TYR A 81 20.18 5.12 2.50
C TYR A 81 20.88 4.69 1.21
N ALA A 82 21.51 5.65 0.52
CA ALA A 82 22.47 5.42 -0.55
C ALA A 82 23.73 6.26 -0.30
N TYR A 83 24.90 5.69 -0.59
CA TYR A 83 26.20 6.38 -0.52
C TYR A 83 26.98 6.18 -1.83
N PRO A 84 26.56 6.82 -2.92
CA PRO A 84 27.33 6.77 -4.16
C PRO A 84 28.65 7.55 -4.02
N LYS A 85 29.69 7.08 -4.71
CA LYS A 85 31.01 7.72 -4.72
C LYS A 85 31.32 8.20 -6.13
N THR A 86 31.66 9.49 -6.26
CA THR A 86 32.16 10.09 -7.50
C THR A 86 33.50 10.80 -7.27
N THR A 87 34.25 11.07 -8.33
CA THR A 87 35.52 11.79 -8.31
C THR A 87 35.34 13.23 -8.75
N GLN A 88 36.10 14.17 -8.16
CA GLN A 88 36.00 15.59 -8.53
C GLN A 88 36.33 15.86 -10.01
N GLU A 89 37.28 15.13 -10.59
CA GLU A 89 37.61 15.27 -12.01
C GLU A 89 36.40 14.96 -12.92
N ILE A 90 35.56 13.99 -12.56
CA ILE A 90 34.34 13.70 -13.32
C ILE A 90 33.29 14.78 -13.11
N LEU A 91 33.22 15.39 -11.92
CA LEU A 91 32.28 16.48 -11.68
C LEU A 91 32.67 17.77 -12.43
N ASP A 92 33.96 18.07 -12.49
CA ASP A 92 34.47 19.31 -13.06
C ASP A 92 34.66 19.24 -14.59
N PHE A 93 34.94 18.06 -15.15
CA PHE A 93 35.27 17.88 -16.56
C PHE A 93 34.26 17.04 -17.35
N SER A 94 33.15 16.63 -16.75
CA SER A 94 32.08 15.96 -17.48
C SER A 94 31.28 16.98 -18.29
N ASP A 95 31.05 16.67 -19.57
CA ASP A 95 30.10 17.41 -20.43
C ASP A 95 28.63 17.19 -20.02
N VAL A 96 28.38 16.25 -19.12
CA VAL A 96 27.06 15.85 -18.59
C VAL A 96 26.95 16.23 -17.12
N ASP A 97 25.77 16.66 -16.67
CA ASP A 97 25.47 16.92 -15.25
C ASP A 97 25.39 15.61 -14.45
N ILE A 98 26.53 15.18 -13.93
CA ILE A 98 26.67 13.94 -13.16
C ILE A 98 25.95 14.03 -11.81
N LEU A 99 25.85 15.21 -11.20
CA LEU A 99 25.15 15.37 -9.91
C LEU A 99 23.64 15.30 -10.08
N GLY A 100 23.11 15.94 -11.13
CA GLY A 100 21.70 15.84 -11.52
C GLY A 100 21.31 14.39 -11.82
N TRP A 101 22.04 13.72 -12.71
CA TRP A 101 21.79 12.31 -13.05
C TRP A 101 21.86 11.40 -11.82
N LEU A 102 22.87 11.58 -10.95
CA LEU A 102 23.01 10.77 -9.74
C LEU A 102 21.85 11.02 -8.76
N THR A 103 21.35 12.25 -8.70
CA THR A 103 20.20 12.60 -7.85
C THR A 103 18.92 11.93 -8.35
N GLU A 104 18.67 11.95 -9.65
CA GLU A 104 17.51 11.29 -10.28
C GLU A 104 17.58 9.77 -10.04
N GLU A 105 18.69 9.11 -10.35
CA GLU A 105 18.86 7.66 -10.17
C GLU A 105 18.67 7.21 -8.71
N ILE A 106 19.20 7.99 -7.74
CA ILE A 106 18.97 7.69 -6.33
C ILE A 106 17.50 7.84 -5.97
N SER A 107 16.84 8.90 -6.46
CA SER A 107 15.44 9.17 -6.15
C SER A 107 14.54 8.06 -6.69
N ASP A 108 14.73 7.67 -7.96
CA ASP A 108 14.02 6.55 -8.60
C ASP A 108 14.22 5.24 -7.81
N THR A 109 15.47 4.95 -7.44
CA THR A 109 15.79 3.74 -6.65
C THR A 109 15.15 3.78 -5.26
N PHE A 110 15.05 4.96 -4.64
CA PHE A 110 14.37 5.12 -3.34
C PHE A 110 12.87 4.87 -3.46
N VAL A 111 12.22 5.36 -4.53
CA VAL A 111 10.81 5.09 -4.83
C VAL A 111 10.61 3.58 -4.95
N GLU A 112 11.33 2.91 -5.86
CA GLU A 112 11.17 1.47 -6.12
C GLU A 112 11.42 0.62 -4.86
N THR A 113 12.46 0.96 -4.10
CA THR A 113 12.81 0.26 -2.85
C THR A 113 11.72 0.42 -1.81
N GLU A 114 11.23 1.65 -1.59
CA GLU A 114 10.17 1.90 -0.62
C GLU A 114 8.87 1.18 -1.01
N GLU A 115 8.49 1.24 -2.29
CA GLU A 115 7.28 0.56 -2.77
C GLU A 115 7.35 -0.95 -2.59
N THR A 116 8.49 -1.54 -2.93
CA THR A 116 8.73 -2.98 -2.70
C THR A 116 8.57 -3.35 -1.23
N ASP A 117 9.14 -2.54 -0.34
CA ASP A 117 9.06 -2.75 1.11
C ASP A 117 7.64 -2.55 1.66
N LEU A 118 6.89 -1.57 1.15
CA LEU A 118 5.50 -1.30 1.53
C LEU A 118 4.52 -2.36 1.00
N VAL A 119 4.82 -3.01 -0.12
CA VAL A 119 4.01 -4.11 -0.67
C VAL A 119 4.34 -5.43 0.01
N ALA A 120 5.62 -5.84 0.00
CA ALA A 120 6.05 -7.19 0.33
C ALA A 120 7.17 -7.28 1.38
N GLY A 121 7.58 -6.17 2.00
CA GLY A 121 8.64 -6.18 3.02
C GLY A 121 8.30 -7.07 4.22
N ASP A 122 9.31 -7.67 4.84
CA ASP A 122 9.16 -8.69 5.90
C ASP A 122 9.13 -8.11 7.32
N GLY A 123 9.37 -6.81 7.49
CA GLY A 123 9.47 -6.15 8.79
C GLY A 123 10.81 -6.33 9.52
N SER A 124 11.81 -6.95 8.88
CA SER A 124 13.15 -7.19 9.42
C SER A 124 14.16 -6.26 8.73
N LYS A 125 14.47 -5.14 9.38
CA LYS A 125 15.33 -4.07 8.83
C LYS A 125 14.76 -3.33 7.61
N LYS A 126 13.48 -3.57 7.30
CA LYS A 126 12.69 -2.92 6.24
C LYS A 126 11.24 -2.84 6.66
N ALA A 127 10.43 -2.07 5.94
CA ALA A 127 8.99 -1.96 6.25
C ALA A 127 8.32 -3.34 6.22
N LYS A 128 7.23 -3.50 6.98
CA LYS A 128 6.39 -4.68 6.88
C LYS A 128 5.28 -4.40 5.88
N GLY A 129 5.41 -4.95 4.68
CA GLY A 129 4.46 -4.71 3.62
C GLY A 129 3.10 -5.36 3.88
N PHE A 130 2.04 -4.83 3.27
CA PHE A 130 0.68 -5.30 3.54
C PHE A 130 0.48 -6.78 3.14
N LEU A 131 1.23 -7.30 2.17
CA LEU A 131 1.17 -8.71 1.78
C LEU A 131 1.78 -9.65 2.83
N SER A 132 2.68 -9.17 3.67
CA SER A 132 3.38 -9.94 4.71
C SER A 132 2.56 -10.11 5.99
N TYR A 133 1.39 -9.48 6.08
CA TYR A 133 0.47 -9.73 7.18
C TYR A 133 -0.21 -11.10 7.03
N PRO A 134 -0.47 -11.80 8.15
CA PRO A 134 -1.20 -13.05 8.10
C PRO A 134 -2.57 -12.85 7.47
N ARG A 135 -3.05 -13.85 6.75
CA ARG A 135 -4.32 -13.79 6.01
C ARG A 135 -5.17 -15.01 6.29
N ALA A 136 -6.48 -14.79 6.47
CA ALA A 136 -7.43 -15.85 6.74
C ALA A 136 -8.74 -15.64 5.97
N ALA A 137 -9.41 -16.74 5.61
CA ALA A 137 -10.71 -16.69 4.96
C ALA A 137 -11.87 -16.40 5.94
N THR A 138 -11.58 -16.35 7.24
CA THR A 138 -12.57 -16.08 8.30
C THR A 138 -13.00 -14.62 8.31
N ALA A 139 -14.21 -14.35 8.82
CA ALA A 139 -14.75 -13.01 8.90
C ALA A 139 -14.14 -12.19 10.05
N ASP A 140 -14.27 -10.86 9.95
CA ASP A 140 -13.67 -9.85 10.84
C ASP A 140 -13.87 -10.06 12.35
N LYS A 141 -15.01 -10.60 12.80
CA LYS A 141 -15.29 -10.77 14.23
C LYS A 141 -14.65 -12.02 14.84
N THR A 142 -14.19 -12.93 14.00
CA THR A 142 -13.65 -14.24 14.40
C THR A 142 -12.16 -14.37 14.14
N ARG A 143 -11.58 -13.50 13.30
CA ARG A 143 -10.15 -13.49 13.02
C ARG A 143 -9.36 -12.84 14.17
N PRO A 144 -8.10 -13.27 14.42
CA PRO A 144 -7.19 -12.52 15.28
C PRO A 144 -6.93 -11.11 14.74
N PHE A 145 -6.72 -10.14 15.64
CA PHE A 145 -6.30 -8.79 15.26
C PHE A 145 -5.01 -8.83 14.42
N GLY A 146 -4.90 -7.93 13.43
CA GLY A 146 -3.76 -7.88 12.52
C GLY A 146 -3.72 -8.97 11.44
N THR A 147 -4.79 -9.78 11.30
CA THR A 147 -4.96 -10.73 10.19
C THR A 147 -5.84 -10.10 9.11
N LEU A 148 -5.41 -10.14 7.85
CA LEU A 148 -6.19 -9.66 6.70
C LEU A 148 -7.20 -10.73 6.25
N GLU A 149 -8.31 -10.29 5.65
CA GLU A 149 -9.19 -11.23 4.95
C GLU A 149 -8.58 -11.62 3.61
N LYS A 150 -8.69 -12.91 3.27
CA LYS A 150 -8.47 -13.37 1.90
C LYS A 150 -9.71 -14.05 1.33
N MET A 151 -9.79 -14.03 0.01
CA MET A 151 -10.65 -14.88 -0.80
C MET A 151 -9.74 -15.68 -1.72
N ASP A 152 -9.96 -16.99 -1.78
CA ASP A 152 -9.25 -17.85 -2.73
C ASP A 152 -10.04 -17.86 -4.03
N ALA A 153 -9.39 -17.62 -5.16
CA ALA A 153 -10.01 -17.75 -6.48
C ALA A 153 -10.30 -19.23 -6.76
N ALA A 154 -11.42 -19.51 -7.42
CA ALA A 154 -11.86 -20.85 -7.79
C ALA A 154 -11.03 -21.45 -8.92
N GLY A 155 -10.36 -20.62 -9.73
CA GLY A 155 -9.58 -21.03 -10.89
C GLY A 155 -8.24 -20.30 -11.03
N ALA A 156 -7.56 -20.56 -12.15
CA ALA A 156 -6.28 -19.94 -12.48
C ALA A 156 -6.39 -18.43 -12.79
N THR A 157 -7.59 -17.97 -13.16
CA THR A 157 -7.91 -16.58 -13.47
C THR A 157 -9.02 -16.10 -12.57
N VAL A 158 -8.95 -14.84 -12.13
CA VAL A 158 -10.02 -14.21 -11.35
C VAL A 158 -11.26 -14.02 -12.23
N ALA A 159 -12.41 -14.53 -11.77
CA ALA A 159 -13.68 -14.37 -12.45
C ALA A 159 -14.36 -13.04 -12.08
N ALA A 160 -15.27 -12.57 -12.93
CA ALA A 160 -15.99 -11.31 -12.70
C ALA A 160 -16.80 -11.32 -11.40
N ASP A 161 -17.47 -12.44 -11.09
CA ASP A 161 -18.25 -12.59 -9.85
C ASP A 161 -17.35 -12.51 -8.61
N GLU A 162 -16.13 -13.06 -8.69
CA GLU A 162 -15.16 -13.02 -7.58
C GLU A 162 -14.68 -11.59 -7.28
N LEU A 163 -14.57 -10.72 -8.28
CA LEU A 163 -14.26 -9.30 -8.08
C LEU A 163 -15.38 -8.59 -7.30
N ILE A 164 -16.63 -8.90 -7.65
CA ILE A 164 -17.80 -8.34 -6.97
C ILE A 164 -17.82 -8.85 -5.52
N ASP A 165 -17.67 -10.15 -5.31
CA ASP A 165 -17.68 -10.74 -3.98
C ASP A 165 -16.54 -10.19 -3.11
N LEU A 166 -15.34 -10.04 -3.66
CA LEU A 166 -14.20 -9.44 -2.96
C LEU A 166 -14.48 -8.00 -2.55
N LEU A 167 -15.06 -7.18 -3.44
CA LEU A 167 -15.44 -5.81 -3.10
C LEU A 167 -16.50 -5.79 -1.99
N PHE A 168 -17.52 -6.65 -2.05
CA PHE A 168 -18.62 -6.65 -1.09
C PHE A 168 -18.30 -7.33 0.24
N LYS A 169 -17.21 -8.12 0.33
CA LYS A 169 -16.62 -8.56 1.60
C LYS A 169 -16.11 -7.41 2.45
N LEU A 170 -15.64 -6.32 1.82
CA LEU A 170 -15.22 -5.14 2.54
C LEU A 170 -16.43 -4.47 3.23
N LYS A 171 -16.29 -4.13 4.52
CA LYS A 171 -17.35 -3.46 5.27
C LYS A 171 -17.75 -2.15 4.60
N LYS A 172 -19.04 -1.83 4.64
CA LYS A 172 -19.62 -0.61 4.03
C LYS A 172 -18.85 0.68 4.35
N LYS A 173 -18.33 0.81 5.58
CA LYS A 173 -17.54 1.97 6.01
C LYS A 173 -16.24 2.13 5.20
N TYR A 174 -15.54 1.04 4.93
CA TYR A 174 -14.26 1.05 4.21
C TYR A 174 -14.48 1.09 2.69
N ARG A 175 -15.56 0.49 2.18
CA ARG A 175 -15.91 0.54 0.76
C ARG A 175 -16.06 1.93 0.16
N LYS A 176 -16.34 2.98 0.95
CA LYS A 176 -16.60 4.32 0.41
C LYS A 176 -15.40 4.89 -0.36
N ASN A 177 -14.20 4.74 0.21
CA ASN A 177 -12.96 5.30 -0.32
C ASN A 177 -11.96 4.20 -0.69
N ALA A 178 -12.44 2.98 -0.90
CA ALA A 178 -11.56 1.87 -1.19
C ALA A 178 -10.97 1.99 -2.60
N VAL A 179 -9.75 1.50 -2.75
CA VAL A 179 -9.01 1.45 -4.02
C VAL A 179 -8.64 0.02 -4.36
N TRP A 180 -8.53 -0.29 -5.64
CA TRP A 180 -7.96 -1.55 -6.10
C TRP A 180 -6.46 -1.41 -6.28
N VAL A 181 -5.73 -2.47 -5.93
CA VAL A 181 -4.29 -2.56 -6.09
C VAL A 181 -3.94 -3.89 -6.75
N MET A 182 -3.20 -3.83 -7.86
CA MET A 182 -2.73 -5.00 -8.62
C MET A 182 -1.53 -4.63 -9.49
N ASN A 183 -0.82 -5.61 -10.05
CA ASN A 183 0.19 -5.35 -11.08
C ASN A 183 -0.42 -5.26 -12.48
N SER A 184 0.33 -4.70 -13.44
CA SER A 184 -0.14 -4.53 -14.83
C SER A 184 -0.52 -5.85 -15.51
N ASN A 185 0.17 -6.95 -15.20
CA ASN A 185 -0.15 -8.27 -15.77
C ASN A 185 -1.51 -8.80 -15.31
N THR A 186 -1.85 -8.60 -14.04
CA THR A 186 -3.16 -8.94 -13.48
C THR A 186 -4.23 -8.05 -14.11
N ALA A 187 -3.98 -6.76 -14.24
CA ALA A 187 -4.90 -5.83 -14.90
C ALA A 187 -5.18 -6.22 -16.36
N ALA A 188 -4.14 -6.52 -17.14
CA ALA A 188 -4.29 -7.00 -18.52
C ALA A 188 -5.11 -8.29 -18.62
N SER A 189 -5.06 -9.14 -17.59
CA SER A 189 -5.88 -10.36 -17.52
C SER A 189 -7.34 -10.02 -17.21
N LEU A 190 -7.60 -9.07 -16.30
CA LEU A 190 -8.95 -8.60 -15.97
C LEU A 190 -9.62 -7.87 -17.14
N GLN A 191 -8.88 -7.06 -17.91
CA GLN A 191 -9.40 -6.40 -19.12
C GLN A 191 -9.84 -7.39 -20.20
N LYS A 192 -9.27 -8.61 -20.21
CA LYS A 192 -9.65 -9.66 -21.16
C LYS A 192 -10.92 -10.41 -20.76
N LEU A 193 -11.49 -10.14 -19.57
CA LEU A 193 -12.75 -10.74 -19.15
C LEU A 193 -13.90 -10.26 -20.03
N LYS A 194 -14.70 -11.22 -20.50
CA LYS A 194 -15.83 -10.98 -21.40
C LYS A 194 -17.14 -11.47 -20.81
N ASN A 195 -18.23 -10.78 -21.13
CA ASN A 195 -19.58 -11.22 -20.83
C ASN A 195 -20.02 -12.36 -21.78
N GLY A 196 -21.21 -12.93 -21.56
CA GLY A 196 -21.77 -13.97 -22.42
C GLY A 196 -22.02 -13.56 -23.88
N ASN A 197 -22.03 -12.25 -24.17
CA ASN A 197 -22.17 -11.69 -25.52
C ASN A 197 -20.81 -11.43 -26.19
N GLY A 198 -19.68 -11.65 -25.50
CA GLY A 198 -18.33 -11.44 -26.00
C GLY A 198 -17.78 -10.02 -25.81
N ASP A 199 -18.51 -9.12 -25.14
CA ASP A 199 -18.04 -7.77 -24.83
C ASP A 199 -17.14 -7.77 -23.59
N TYR A 200 -16.13 -6.90 -23.58
CA TYR A 200 -15.26 -6.71 -22.43
C TYR A 200 -16.02 -6.12 -21.24
N ILE A 201 -15.83 -6.71 -20.05
CA ILE A 201 -16.51 -6.32 -18.81
C ILE A 201 -15.92 -5.05 -18.24
N TRP A 202 -14.60 -4.92 -18.32
CA TRP A 202 -13.85 -3.75 -17.88
C TRP A 202 -13.12 -3.15 -19.09
N ARG A 203 -13.15 -1.83 -19.18
CA ARG A 203 -12.45 -1.05 -20.19
C ARG A 203 -11.82 0.14 -19.48
N ASP A 204 -10.60 0.45 -19.85
CA ASP A 204 -9.87 1.59 -19.31
C ASP A 204 -10.58 2.91 -19.63
N GLY A 205 -10.28 3.92 -18.82
CA GLY A 205 -10.76 5.27 -19.07
C GLY A 205 -10.35 5.74 -20.46
N MET A 206 -11.31 6.08 -21.32
CA MET A 206 -11.00 6.57 -22.68
C MET A 206 -10.49 8.03 -22.68
N GLN A 207 -10.56 8.73 -21.54
CA GLN A 207 -10.19 10.12 -21.38
C GLN A 207 -8.83 10.24 -20.67
N LYS A 208 -7.91 11.00 -21.28
CA LYS A 208 -6.56 11.21 -20.75
C LYS A 208 -6.63 11.81 -19.35
N GLY A 209 -6.08 11.08 -18.37
CA GLY A 209 -5.95 11.52 -16.98
C GLY A 209 -7.06 11.04 -16.03
N ASP A 210 -8.09 10.34 -16.52
CA ASP A 210 -9.04 9.67 -15.62
C ASP A 210 -8.41 8.36 -15.12
N PRO A 211 -8.39 8.10 -13.80
CA PRO A 211 -7.90 6.85 -13.26
C PRO A 211 -8.79 5.70 -13.72
N ASP A 212 -8.18 4.55 -14.00
CA ASP A 212 -8.95 3.39 -14.39
C ASP A 212 -9.92 2.97 -13.28
N MET A 213 -11.18 2.75 -13.65
CA MET A 213 -12.23 2.42 -12.69
C MET A 213 -12.69 0.98 -12.85
N LEU A 214 -12.50 0.18 -11.80
CA LEU A 214 -13.00 -1.18 -11.70
C LEU A 214 -14.11 -1.24 -10.66
N LEU A 215 -15.33 -1.62 -11.08
CA LEU A 215 -16.52 -1.69 -10.21
C LEU A 215 -16.78 -0.37 -9.43
N GLY A 216 -16.48 0.77 -10.07
CA GLY A 216 -16.66 2.11 -9.50
C GLY A 216 -15.66 2.46 -8.38
N LYS A 217 -14.48 1.84 -8.40
CA LYS A 217 -13.34 2.16 -7.52
C LYS A 217 -12.10 2.40 -8.40
N PRO A 218 -11.23 3.36 -8.04
CA PRO A 218 -9.99 3.59 -8.79
C PRO A 218 -9.05 2.40 -8.65
N VAL A 219 -8.26 2.15 -9.69
CA VAL A 219 -7.21 1.15 -9.74
C VAL A 219 -5.85 1.84 -9.66
N HIS A 220 -5.00 1.38 -8.74
CA HIS A 220 -3.60 1.75 -8.67
C HIS A 220 -2.75 0.55 -9.06
N TYR A 221 -1.79 0.79 -9.96
CA TYR A 221 -0.87 -0.23 -10.43
C TYR A 221 0.34 -0.26 -9.52
N LEU A 222 0.55 -1.38 -8.85
CA LEU A 222 1.77 -1.65 -8.09
C LEU A 222 2.48 -2.82 -8.74
N GLU A 223 3.52 -2.54 -9.50
CA GLU A 223 4.26 -3.58 -10.23
C GLU A 223 4.95 -4.58 -9.30
N ASN A 224 5.19 -4.18 -8.05
CA ASN A 224 5.74 -5.02 -6.99
C ASN A 224 4.72 -6.06 -6.43
N MET A 225 3.45 -6.01 -6.84
CA MET A 225 2.48 -7.07 -6.55
C MET A 225 2.83 -8.34 -7.32
N PRO A 226 2.62 -9.55 -6.74
CA PRO A 226 2.98 -10.79 -7.40
C PRO A 226 2.06 -11.10 -8.58
N ASP A 227 2.63 -11.67 -9.63
CA ASP A 227 1.89 -12.21 -10.77
C ASP A 227 0.93 -13.33 -10.38
N ALA A 228 -0.07 -13.54 -11.27
CA ALA A 228 -1.06 -14.60 -11.16
C ALA A 228 -0.43 -16.00 -11.06
N ALA A 229 -0.38 -16.54 -9.85
CA ALA A 229 0.09 -17.89 -9.55
C ALA A 229 -0.63 -18.47 -8.32
N ALA A 230 -0.61 -19.80 -8.21
CA ALA A 230 -1.27 -20.52 -7.12
C ALA A 230 -0.79 -20.02 -5.75
N GLY A 231 -1.73 -19.63 -4.89
CA GLY A 231 -1.46 -19.15 -3.52
C GLY A 231 -0.88 -17.74 -3.43
N LYS A 232 -0.73 -17.01 -4.54
CA LYS A 232 -0.24 -15.63 -4.54
C LYS A 232 -1.38 -14.60 -4.39
N PRO A 233 -1.17 -13.53 -3.60
CA PRO A 233 -2.10 -12.41 -3.46
C PRO A 233 -1.97 -11.44 -4.65
N VAL A 234 -2.73 -11.67 -5.70
CA VAL A 234 -2.56 -10.95 -6.98
C VAL A 234 -3.36 -9.65 -7.05
N LEU A 235 -4.33 -9.51 -6.14
CA LEU A 235 -5.30 -8.42 -6.11
C LEU A 235 -5.61 -8.06 -4.66
N ALA A 236 -5.66 -6.76 -4.36
CA ALA A 236 -6.07 -6.23 -3.07
C ALA A 236 -7.11 -5.11 -3.23
N VAL A 237 -7.97 -4.96 -2.23
CA VAL A 237 -8.94 -3.86 -2.12
C VAL A 237 -9.03 -3.41 -0.67
N GLY A 238 -9.00 -2.10 -0.43
CA GLY A 238 -8.97 -1.53 0.92
C GLY A 238 -9.24 -0.04 0.94
#